data_AF-A0A1C4BSC3-F1
#
_entry.id   AF-A0A1C4BSC3-F1
#
_cell.length_a   1.000
_cell.length_b   1.000
_cell.length_c   1.000
_cell.angle_alpha   90.00
_cell.angle_beta   90.00
_cell.angle_gamma   90.00
#
_symmetry.space_group_name_H-M   'P 1'
#
loop_
_entity.id
_entity.type
_entity.pdbx_description
1 polymer ?
#
loop_
_entity_poly.entity_id
_entity_poly.type
_entity_poly.pdbx_seq_one_letter_code
_entity_poly.pdbx_strand_id
1 'polypeptide(L)'
;MNKKNTLRLAGALASLLIFSCPAAENIPDAVNQLMASPVRNLSQADNDAEGTARWVAWEEGTPDARTSHLALFEKQNNGNIQPVWSTAWPDAWAPSLLVLQEWRWHNQPLLAVTVQFGAAAEQIDIYGLNENNRPQRLTGKTAASISWKVNTAGQRLLVVYEAKPTVLKATCYGWQDNKLAVKSCDD
;
A
#
# COMPACT_ATOMS: atom_id res chain seq x y z
N MET A 1 53.33 48.38 -20.97
CA MET A 1 53.47 47.90 -19.58
C MET A 1 52.10 47.96 -18.90
N ASN A 2 51.64 46.84 -18.34
CA ASN A 2 50.77 46.69 -17.14
C ASN A 2 49.59 47.67 -16.95
N LYS A 3 48.32 47.28 -16.80
CA LYS A 3 47.75 46.14 -16.09
C LYS A 3 46.29 45.93 -16.53
N LYS A 4 45.89 44.67 -16.64
CA LYS A 4 44.49 44.20 -16.63
C LYS A 4 43.83 44.61 -15.31
N ASN A 5 42.59 45.07 -15.34
CA ASN A 5 41.66 44.91 -14.22
C ASN A 5 40.24 44.68 -14.75
N THR A 6 39.90 43.39 -14.73
CA THR A 6 38.59 42.75 -14.76
C THR A 6 37.59 43.44 -13.84
N LEU A 7 36.48 43.94 -14.42
CA LEU A 7 35.23 44.16 -13.69
C LEU A 7 34.32 42.95 -13.93
N ARG A 8 34.08 42.17 -12.88
CA ARG A 8 33.22 40.99 -12.90
C ARG A 8 31.75 41.42 -12.98
N LEU A 9 31.07 41.12 -14.09
CA LEU A 9 29.61 41.02 -14.11
C LEU A 9 29.22 39.77 -13.31
N ALA A 10 28.77 39.95 -12.07
CA ALA A 10 28.02 38.92 -11.35
C ALA A 10 26.53 39.10 -11.70
N GLY A 11 26.15 38.67 -12.90
CA GLY A 11 24.76 38.52 -13.30
C GLY A 11 24.21 37.24 -12.69
N ALA A 12 23.19 37.39 -11.83
CA ALA A 12 22.47 36.29 -11.22
C ALA A 12 21.77 35.44 -12.30
N LEU A 13 22.32 34.26 -12.58
CA LEU A 13 21.60 33.21 -13.29
C LEU A 13 20.73 32.48 -12.28
N ALA A 14 19.43 32.79 -12.33
CA ALA A 14 18.38 32.02 -11.70
C ALA A 14 18.52 30.55 -12.12
N SER A 15 18.99 29.71 -11.20
CA SER A 15 18.90 28.27 -11.35
C SER A 15 17.42 27.91 -11.33
N LEU A 16 16.84 27.67 -12.51
CA LEU A 16 15.57 26.96 -12.60
C LEU A 16 15.72 25.66 -11.81
N LEU A 17 14.93 25.53 -10.76
CA LEU A 17 14.63 24.27 -10.11
C LEU A 17 13.98 23.38 -11.16
N ILE A 18 14.78 22.59 -11.85
CA ILE A 18 14.29 21.40 -12.52
C ILE A 18 13.92 20.45 -11.38
N PHE A 19 12.66 20.50 -10.95
CA PHE A 19 12.04 19.37 -10.29
C PHE A 19 12.07 18.24 -11.32
N SER A 20 13.16 17.49 -11.33
CA SER A 20 13.22 16.19 -11.96
C SER A 20 12.21 15.33 -11.21
N CYS A 21 11.00 15.24 -11.73
CA CYS A 21 10.12 14.12 -11.41
C CYS A 21 10.86 12.89 -11.93
N PRO A 22 11.31 11.93 -11.10
CA PRO A 22 11.63 10.63 -11.64
C PRO A 22 10.31 10.00 -12.06
N ALA A 23 9.95 10.22 -13.33
CA ALA A 23 9.17 9.28 -14.11
C ALA A 23 10.02 8.01 -14.25
N ALA A 24 9.92 7.16 -13.24
CA ALA A 24 10.31 5.77 -13.29
C ALA A 24 9.24 5.03 -12.48
N GLU A 25 8.17 4.69 -13.19
CA GLU A 25 7.27 3.63 -12.79
C GLU A 25 8.13 2.37 -12.70
N ASN A 26 8.69 2.11 -11.51
CA ASN A 26 9.47 0.92 -11.24
C ASN A 26 8.54 -0.27 -11.46
N ILE A 27 8.58 -0.86 -12.64
CA ILE A 27 8.12 -2.24 -12.84
C ILE A 27 9.05 -3.06 -11.94
N PRO A 28 8.56 -3.60 -10.82
CA PRO A 28 9.45 -4.09 -9.79
C PRO A 28 9.88 -5.53 -10.08
N ASP A 29 11.15 -5.79 -9.77
CA ASP A 29 11.88 -7.06 -9.68
C ASP A 29 11.09 -8.23 -9.02
N ALA A 30 10.02 -7.89 -8.32
CA ALA A 30 9.07 -8.73 -7.61
C ALA A 30 8.52 -9.94 -8.41
N VAL A 31 8.33 -9.84 -9.73
CA VAL A 31 7.79 -10.96 -10.54
C VAL A 31 8.84 -11.96 -10.96
N ASN A 32 10.09 -11.53 -11.17
CA ASN A 32 11.19 -12.47 -11.35
C ASN A 32 11.49 -13.23 -10.05
N GLN A 33 11.22 -12.61 -8.89
CA GLN A 33 11.50 -13.17 -7.57
C GLN A 33 10.48 -14.23 -7.10
N LEU A 34 9.20 -14.11 -7.48
CA LEU A 34 8.18 -15.15 -7.25
C LEU A 34 8.56 -16.53 -7.81
N MET A 35 9.46 -16.58 -8.79
CA MET A 35 9.97 -17.80 -9.40
C MET A 35 11.38 -18.21 -8.92
N ALA A 36 12.09 -17.36 -8.17
CA ALA A 36 13.51 -17.51 -7.88
C ALA A 36 13.83 -17.92 -6.42
N SER A 37 12.93 -17.65 -5.47
CA SER A 37 13.09 -17.96 -4.04
C SER A 37 11.93 -18.83 -3.52
N PRO A 38 12.10 -19.59 -2.43
CA PRO A 38 10.97 -20.25 -1.78
C PRO A 38 10.03 -19.20 -1.21
N VAL A 39 8.98 -18.87 -1.96
CA VAL A 39 7.91 -17.95 -1.58
C VAL A 39 7.20 -18.51 -0.34
N ARG A 40 7.12 -17.72 0.73
CA ARG A 40 6.40 -18.07 1.97
C ARG A 40 5.17 -17.20 2.12
N ASN A 41 4.17 -17.71 2.85
CA ASN A 41 3.01 -16.93 3.29
C ASN A 41 2.33 -16.14 2.15
N LEU A 42 2.09 -16.82 1.02
CA LEU A 42 1.43 -16.22 -0.14
C LEU A 42 -0.05 -15.94 0.17
N SER A 43 -0.46 -14.70 0.02
CA SER A 43 -1.85 -14.25 0.12
C SER A 43 -2.26 -13.58 -1.19
N GLN A 44 -3.47 -13.87 -1.67
CA GLN A 44 -4.01 -13.30 -2.90
C GLN A 44 -5.43 -12.81 -2.67
N ALA A 45 -5.79 -11.73 -3.34
CA ALA A 45 -7.17 -11.25 -3.35
C ALA A 45 -7.51 -10.57 -4.68
N ASP A 46 -8.61 -10.98 -5.30
CA ASP A 46 -9.13 -10.34 -6.51
C ASP A 46 -9.74 -8.99 -6.13
N ASN A 47 -9.38 -7.95 -6.88
CA ASN A 47 -9.90 -6.60 -6.68
C ASN A 47 -11.34 -6.46 -7.21
N ASP A 48 -11.72 -7.29 -8.17
CA ASP A 48 -13.03 -7.29 -8.80
C ASP A 48 -13.50 -8.73 -9.07
N ALA A 49 -14.79 -8.90 -9.37
CA ALA A 49 -15.37 -10.22 -9.62
C ALA A 49 -14.92 -10.83 -10.96
N GLU A 50 -14.40 -10.02 -11.87
CA GLU A 50 -13.98 -10.41 -13.22
C GLU A 50 -12.52 -10.91 -13.24
N GLY A 51 -11.78 -10.69 -12.15
CA GLY A 51 -10.36 -11.00 -12.02
C GLY A 51 -9.48 -10.14 -12.92
N THR A 52 -9.89 -8.90 -13.23
CA THR A 52 -9.09 -8.01 -14.09
C THR A 52 -7.86 -7.49 -13.37
N ALA A 53 -7.99 -7.28 -12.06
CA ALA A 53 -6.90 -6.89 -11.18
C ALA A 53 -6.82 -7.80 -9.94
N ARG A 54 -5.61 -8.23 -9.59
CA ARG A 54 -5.34 -9.11 -8.44
C ARG A 54 -4.21 -8.57 -7.58
N TRP A 55 -4.49 -8.48 -6.29
CA TRP A 55 -3.48 -8.21 -5.28
C TRP A 55 -2.81 -9.50 -4.86
N VAL A 56 -1.48 -9.45 -4.74
CA VAL A 56 -0.67 -10.57 -4.29
C VAL A 56 0.33 -10.05 -3.26
N ALA A 57 0.41 -10.71 -2.13
CA ALA A 57 1.41 -10.43 -1.11
C ALA A 57 2.12 -11.72 -0.70
N TRP A 58 3.42 -11.62 -0.44
CA TRP A 58 4.25 -12.78 -0.12
C TRP A 58 5.46 -12.37 0.70
N GLU A 59 6.09 -13.36 1.32
CA GLU A 59 7.30 -13.20 2.11
C GLU A 59 8.48 -13.86 1.40
N GLU A 60 9.62 -13.17 1.41
CA GLU A 60 10.92 -13.66 0.96
C GLU A 60 11.96 -13.59 2.08
N GLY A 61 13.05 -14.34 1.90
CA GLY A 61 14.20 -14.32 2.79
C GLY A 61 14.21 -15.43 3.84
N THR A 62 15.16 -15.32 4.76
CA THR A 62 15.31 -16.24 5.90
C THR A 62 14.62 -15.67 7.14
N PRO A 63 14.36 -16.48 8.19
CA PRO A 63 13.73 -16.00 9.40
C PRO A 63 14.33 -14.73 10.02
N ASP A 64 15.64 -14.54 9.84
CA ASP A 64 16.44 -13.44 10.40
C ASP A 64 16.57 -12.22 9.46
N ALA A 65 16.12 -12.34 8.21
CA ALA A 65 16.20 -11.30 7.18
C ALA A 65 15.01 -11.45 6.22
N ARG A 66 13.81 -11.20 6.72
CA ARG A 66 12.56 -11.33 5.97
C ARG A 66 12.19 -10.03 5.30
N THR A 67 11.55 -10.12 4.14
CA THR A 67 10.87 -8.99 3.52
C THR A 67 9.50 -9.44 3.06
N SER A 68 8.46 -8.68 3.40
CA SER A 68 7.12 -8.88 2.86
C SER A 68 6.90 -7.95 1.68
N HIS A 69 6.25 -8.44 0.64
CA HIS A 69 5.98 -7.73 -0.59
C HIS A 69 4.47 -7.65 -0.82
N LEU A 70 4.03 -6.60 -1.52
CA LEU A 70 2.69 -6.48 -2.06
C LEU A 70 2.81 -5.98 -3.50
N ALA A 71 2.11 -6.62 -4.42
CA ALA A 71 2.00 -6.19 -5.80
C ALA A 71 0.55 -6.21 -6.30
N LEU A 72 0.27 -5.33 -7.25
CA LEU A 72 -0.95 -5.36 -8.05
C LEU A 72 -0.62 -5.94 -9.42
N PHE A 73 -1.39 -6.94 -9.82
CA PHE A 73 -1.31 -7.55 -11.14
C PHE A 73 -2.57 -7.20 -11.93
N GLU A 74 -2.38 -6.86 -13.19
CA GLU A 74 -3.49 -6.59 -14.11
C GLU A 74 -3.44 -7.53 -15.31
N LYS A 75 -4.62 -8.00 -15.71
CA LYS A 75 -4.81 -8.75 -16.94
C LYS A 75 -4.79 -7.78 -18.13
N GLN A 76 -3.81 -7.97 -18.99
CA GLN A 76 -3.64 -7.24 -20.23
C GLN A 76 -4.63 -7.74 -21.30
N ASN A 77 -4.85 -6.93 -22.34
CA ASN A 77 -5.76 -7.25 -23.44
C ASN A 77 -5.42 -8.55 -24.19
N ASN A 78 -4.15 -8.98 -24.15
CA ASN A 78 -3.69 -10.24 -24.74
C ASN A 78 -3.87 -11.45 -23.79
N GLY A 79 -4.51 -11.26 -22.64
CA GLY A 79 -4.72 -12.29 -21.62
C GLY A 79 -3.55 -12.50 -20.66
N ASN A 80 -2.40 -11.87 -20.88
CA ASN A 80 -1.25 -11.97 -19.98
C ASN A 80 -1.52 -11.21 -18.68
N ILE A 81 -1.05 -11.74 -17.56
CA ILE A 81 -1.12 -11.06 -16.26
C ILE A 81 0.26 -10.45 -15.99
N GLN A 82 0.32 -9.16 -15.73
CA GLN A 82 1.58 -8.45 -15.46
C GLN A 82 1.50 -7.60 -14.19
N PRO A 83 2.62 -7.47 -13.47
CA PRO A 83 2.70 -6.56 -12.33
C PRO A 83 2.66 -5.13 -12.85
N VAL A 84 1.79 -4.30 -12.29
CA VAL A 84 1.69 -2.88 -12.65
C VAL A 84 2.18 -1.97 -11.54
N TRP A 85 2.41 -2.51 -10.34
CA TRP A 85 2.90 -1.81 -9.17
C TRP A 85 3.34 -2.80 -8.09
N SER A 86 4.32 -2.42 -7.25
CA SER A 86 4.58 -3.11 -5.99
C SER A 86 5.16 -2.20 -4.91
N THR A 87 5.16 -2.72 -3.69
CA THR A 87 5.88 -2.19 -2.54
C THR A 87 6.45 -3.32 -1.70
N ALA A 88 7.29 -2.99 -0.71
CA ALA A 88 7.90 -3.94 0.20
C ALA A 88 8.06 -3.35 1.59
N TRP A 89 8.00 -4.21 2.60
CA TRP A 89 8.29 -3.92 3.99
C TRP A 89 9.48 -4.79 4.43
N PRO A 90 10.69 -4.21 4.51
CA PRO A 90 11.84 -4.88 5.10
C PRO A 90 11.56 -5.26 6.56
N ASP A 91 12.10 -6.39 6.99
CA ASP A 91 11.94 -6.96 8.34
C ASP A 91 10.48 -7.31 8.71
N ALA A 92 9.60 -7.40 7.70
CA ALA A 92 8.21 -7.75 7.86
C ALA A 92 7.90 -9.17 7.39
N TRP A 93 6.93 -9.81 8.03
CA TRP A 93 6.57 -11.21 7.75
C TRP A 93 5.07 -11.49 7.89
N ALA A 94 4.67 -12.68 7.44
CA ALA A 94 3.28 -13.15 7.40
C ALA A 94 2.29 -12.14 6.80
N PRO A 95 2.48 -11.71 5.53
CA PRO A 95 1.55 -10.80 4.91
C PRO A 95 0.17 -11.46 4.72
N SER A 96 -0.89 -10.70 4.99
CA SER A 96 -2.27 -11.13 4.73
C SER A 96 -3.07 -10.03 4.05
N LEU A 97 -3.99 -10.43 3.18
CA LEU A 97 -4.83 -9.55 2.39
C LEU A 97 -6.30 -9.73 2.74
N LEU A 98 -7.01 -8.61 2.87
CA LEU A 98 -8.46 -8.59 3.00
C LEU A 98 -9.05 -7.51 2.09
N VAL A 99 -9.90 -7.90 1.16
CA VAL A 99 -10.66 -6.95 0.34
C VAL A 99 -11.91 -6.52 1.11
N LEU A 100 -12.02 -5.22 1.36
CA LEU A 100 -13.12 -4.59 2.09
C LEU A 100 -14.26 -4.29 1.12
N GLN A 101 -15.04 -5.32 0.79
CA GLN A 101 -16.09 -5.27 -0.26
C GLN A 101 -17.18 -4.22 -0.03
N GLU A 102 -17.41 -3.80 1.21
CA GLU A 102 -18.41 -2.78 1.55
C GLU A 102 -17.88 -1.34 1.39
N TRP A 103 -16.55 -1.19 1.25
CA TRP A 103 -15.87 0.09 1.27
C TRP A 103 -15.36 0.44 -0.10
N ARG A 104 -15.74 1.61 -0.60
CA ARG A 104 -15.43 2.05 -1.96
C ARG A 104 -14.53 3.28 -1.94
N TRP A 105 -13.50 3.26 -2.77
CA TRP A 105 -12.66 4.40 -3.13
C TRP A 105 -12.65 4.51 -4.65
N HIS A 106 -13.11 5.65 -5.18
CA HIS A 106 -13.44 5.80 -6.61
C HIS A 106 -14.26 4.62 -7.18
N ASN A 107 -15.26 4.16 -6.43
CA ASN A 107 -16.12 3.03 -6.77
C ASN A 107 -15.44 1.65 -6.86
N GLN A 108 -14.20 1.51 -6.40
CA GLN A 108 -13.46 0.25 -6.29
C GLN A 108 -13.35 -0.18 -4.82
N PRO A 109 -13.35 -1.49 -4.50
CA PRO A 109 -13.16 -1.93 -3.13
C PRO A 109 -11.80 -1.50 -2.58
N LEU A 110 -11.75 -1.28 -1.27
CA LEU A 110 -10.47 -1.08 -0.57
C LEU A 110 -9.78 -2.41 -0.29
N LEU A 111 -8.45 -2.37 -0.22
CA LEU A 111 -7.62 -3.47 0.24
C LEU A 111 -7.04 -3.12 1.61
N ALA A 112 -7.20 -4.01 2.58
CA ALA A 112 -6.41 -4.02 3.80
C ALA A 112 -5.27 -5.03 3.65
N VAL A 113 -4.06 -4.59 3.99
CA VAL A 113 -2.84 -5.41 4.00
C VAL A 113 -2.28 -5.42 5.40
N THR A 114 -1.98 -6.60 5.89
CA THR A 114 -1.42 -6.75 7.23
C THR A 114 -0.06 -7.41 7.18
N VAL A 115 0.89 -6.92 7.97
CA VAL A 115 2.23 -7.48 8.10
C VAL A 115 2.68 -7.42 9.56
N GLN A 116 3.57 -8.34 9.96
CA GLN A 116 4.14 -8.39 11.30
C GLN A 116 5.61 -7.95 11.30
N PHE A 117 6.04 -7.22 12.32
CA PHE A 117 7.43 -6.81 12.54
C PHE A 117 7.92 -7.35 13.90
N GLY A 118 9.19 -7.75 13.98
CA GLY A 118 9.81 -8.19 15.24
C GLY A 118 8.97 -9.27 15.97
N ALA A 119 8.80 -9.12 17.28
CA ALA A 119 8.05 -10.05 18.15
C ALA A 119 6.51 -9.95 18.03
N ALA A 120 5.99 -9.73 16.81
CA ALA A 120 4.56 -9.58 16.44
C ALA A 120 3.96 -8.16 16.56
N ALA A 121 4.76 -7.11 16.34
CA ALA A 121 4.21 -5.77 16.12
C ALA A 121 3.49 -5.74 14.77
N GLU A 122 2.16 -5.75 14.79
CA GLU A 122 1.33 -5.79 13.60
C GLU A 122 1.06 -4.40 13.03
N GLN A 123 1.31 -4.24 11.72
CA GLN A 123 0.93 -3.07 10.95
C GLN A 123 -0.15 -3.44 9.95
N ILE A 124 -1.10 -2.52 9.78
CA ILE A 124 -2.15 -2.61 8.78
C ILE A 124 -2.06 -1.36 7.91
N ASP A 125 -1.97 -1.58 6.60
CA ASP A 125 -2.01 -0.54 5.58
C ASP A 125 -3.25 -0.72 4.72
N ILE A 126 -3.94 0.39 4.44
CA ILE A 126 -5.11 0.41 3.56
C ILE A 126 -4.72 0.99 2.21
N TYR A 127 -5.11 0.31 1.14
CA TYR A 127 -4.89 0.74 -0.23
C TYR A 127 -6.23 0.89 -0.95
N GLY A 128 -6.33 1.92 -1.79
CA GLY A 128 -7.37 2.05 -2.80
C GLY A 128 -6.73 2.25 -4.17
N LEU A 129 -7.51 2.09 -5.23
CA LEU A 129 -7.07 2.46 -6.59
C LEU A 129 -7.48 3.89 -6.89
N ASN A 130 -6.53 4.72 -7.32
CA ASN A 130 -6.84 6.08 -7.76
C ASN A 130 -7.54 6.08 -9.13
N GLU A 131 -7.86 7.27 -9.65
CA GLU A 131 -8.56 7.46 -10.93
C GLU A 131 -7.85 6.83 -12.14
N ASN A 132 -6.56 6.53 -12.04
CA ASN A 132 -5.76 5.86 -13.07
C ASN A 132 -5.58 4.36 -12.79
N ASN A 133 -6.42 3.77 -11.94
CA ASN A 133 -6.33 2.40 -11.43
C ASN A 133 -5.00 2.07 -10.74
N ARG A 134 -4.28 3.08 -10.22
CA ARG A 134 -3.00 2.84 -9.56
C ARG A 134 -3.16 2.74 -8.05
N PRO A 135 -2.46 1.78 -7.41
CA PRO A 135 -2.42 1.67 -5.95
C PRO A 135 -2.04 2.98 -5.27
N GLN A 136 -2.82 3.36 -4.28
CA GLN A 136 -2.54 4.48 -3.40
C GLN A 136 -2.78 4.05 -1.95
N ARG A 137 -1.76 4.18 -1.10
CA ARG A 137 -1.92 3.99 0.34
C ARG A 137 -2.80 5.11 0.89
N LEU A 138 -3.89 4.74 1.54
CA LEU A 138 -4.83 5.65 2.16
C LEU A 138 -4.43 5.88 3.61
N THR A 139 -4.34 7.15 4.00
CA THR A 139 -4.14 7.55 5.40
C THR A 139 -5.40 8.18 5.94
N GLY A 140 -5.49 8.36 7.27
CA GLY A 140 -6.65 9.01 7.90
C GLY A 140 -6.92 10.45 7.43
N LYS A 141 -6.00 11.10 6.72
CA LYS A 141 -6.22 12.40 6.07
C LYS A 141 -6.72 12.28 4.63
N THR A 142 -6.47 11.15 3.97
CA THR A 142 -6.71 10.93 2.54
C THR A 142 -8.03 10.22 2.28
N ALA A 143 -8.44 9.32 3.18
CA ALA A 143 -9.78 8.75 3.19
C ALA A 143 -10.63 9.51 4.20
N ALA A 144 -11.85 9.93 3.84
CA ALA A 144 -12.75 10.71 4.69
C ALA A 144 -13.28 9.94 5.94
N SER A 145 -12.65 8.81 6.28
CA SER A 145 -13.37 7.66 6.81
C SER A 145 -12.50 6.57 7.44
N ILE A 146 -11.23 6.80 7.80
CA ILE A 146 -10.38 5.73 8.41
C ILE A 146 -9.74 6.23 9.70
N SER A 147 -9.95 5.52 10.82
CA SER A 147 -9.29 5.80 12.09
C SER A 147 -8.87 4.52 12.81
N TRP A 148 -8.07 4.68 13.87
CA TRP A 148 -7.68 3.62 14.80
C TRP A 148 -8.35 3.89 16.15
N LYS A 149 -8.90 2.85 16.79
CA LYS A 149 -9.34 2.93 18.18
C LYS A 149 -8.87 1.72 18.98
N VAL A 150 -8.91 1.83 20.31
CA VAL A 150 -8.72 0.72 21.23
C VAL A 150 -10.07 0.42 21.88
N ASN A 151 -10.49 -0.83 21.88
CA ASN A 151 -11.75 -1.27 22.47
C ASN A 151 -11.58 -1.59 23.97
N THR A 152 -12.65 -1.91 24.70
CA THR A 152 -12.59 -2.17 26.16
C THR A 152 -11.80 -3.42 26.50
N ALA A 153 -11.67 -4.37 25.56
CA ALA A 153 -10.77 -5.51 25.67
C ALA A 153 -9.28 -5.16 25.43
N GLY A 154 -8.95 -3.90 25.17
CA GLY A 154 -7.58 -3.45 24.90
C GLY A 154 -7.08 -3.76 23.49
N GLN A 155 -7.95 -4.23 22.59
CA GLN A 155 -7.63 -4.56 21.22
C GLN A 155 -7.65 -3.31 20.34
N ARG A 156 -6.63 -3.17 19.48
CA ARG A 156 -6.58 -2.11 18.47
C ARG A 156 -7.47 -2.50 17.29
N LEU A 157 -8.48 -1.67 17.02
CA LEU A 157 -9.42 -1.83 15.92
C LEU A 157 -9.16 -0.78 14.83
N LEU A 158 -9.16 -1.23 13.58
CA LEU A 158 -9.30 -0.36 12.41
C LEU A 158 -10.78 0.01 12.29
N VAL A 159 -11.07 1.31 12.29
CA VAL A 159 -12.43 1.82 12.16
C VAL A 159 -12.56 2.49 10.81
N VAL A 160 -13.57 2.08 10.06
CA VAL A 160 -13.86 2.68 8.75
C VAL A 160 -15.28 3.27 8.78
N TYR A 161 -15.47 4.55 8.40
CA TYR A 161 -16.73 5.32 8.54
C TYR A 161 -17.41 5.66 7.21
N GLU A 162 -18.72 5.43 7.06
CA GLU A 162 -19.34 5.52 5.73
C GLU A 162 -19.20 6.93 5.16
N ALA A 163 -18.95 7.05 3.85
CA ALA A 163 -18.63 8.33 3.24
C ALA A 163 -19.78 9.34 3.34
N LYS A 164 -21.05 8.91 3.26
CA LYS A 164 -22.31 9.71 3.44
C LYS A 164 -23.56 8.80 3.59
N PRO A 165 -24.67 9.20 4.26
CA PRO A 165 -24.92 10.46 4.97
C PRO A 165 -25.47 10.34 6.43
N THR A 166 -25.35 11.44 7.19
CA THR A 166 -25.97 11.79 8.49
C THR A 166 -25.69 10.95 9.73
N VAL A 167 -25.50 9.64 9.61
CA VAL A 167 -25.11 8.77 10.74
C VAL A 167 -23.76 8.16 10.41
N LEU A 168 -22.76 8.42 11.26
CA LEU A 168 -21.43 7.82 11.16
C LEU A 168 -21.56 6.32 11.46
N LYS A 169 -21.88 5.52 10.44
CA LYS A 169 -21.82 4.06 10.56
C LYS A 169 -20.37 3.63 10.40
N ALA A 170 -19.86 3.03 11.46
CA ALA A 170 -18.50 2.52 11.54
C ALA A 170 -18.51 1.01 11.35
N THR A 171 -17.64 0.49 10.48
CA THR A 171 -17.27 -0.93 10.48
C THR A 171 -15.92 -1.04 11.17
N CYS A 172 -15.87 -1.80 12.25
CA CYS A 172 -14.64 -2.06 12.97
C CYS A 172 -14.04 -3.39 12.54
N TYR A 173 -12.74 -3.40 12.39
CA TYR A 173 -11.97 -4.60 12.10
C TYR A 173 -10.93 -4.78 13.18
N GLY A 174 -10.82 -6.00 13.67
CA GLY A 174 -9.82 -6.40 14.65
C GLY A 174 -9.23 -7.75 14.27
N TRP A 175 -8.25 -8.16 15.06
CA TRP A 175 -7.53 -9.39 14.80
C TRP A 175 -8.27 -10.61 15.31
N GLN A 176 -8.29 -11.65 14.47
CA GLN A 176 -8.74 -12.99 14.81
C GLN A 176 -7.87 -14.00 14.08
N ASP A 177 -7.17 -14.87 14.82
CA ASP A 177 -6.29 -15.91 14.27
C ASP A 177 -5.26 -15.36 13.27
N ASN A 178 -4.61 -14.23 13.62
CA ASN A 178 -3.65 -13.50 12.78
C ASN A 178 -4.21 -13.00 11.44
N LYS A 179 -5.52 -12.82 11.34
CA LYS A 179 -6.20 -12.23 10.19
C LYS A 179 -7.07 -11.08 10.63
N LEU A 180 -7.19 -10.08 9.76
CA LEU A 180 -8.14 -9.01 9.96
C LEU A 180 -9.55 -9.54 9.74
N ALA A 181 -10.44 -9.31 10.70
CA ALA A 181 -11.84 -9.73 10.65
C ALA A 181 -12.76 -8.62 11.17
N VAL A 182 -14.01 -8.62 10.72
CA VAL A 182 -15.03 -7.68 11.24
C VAL A 182 -15.24 -7.94 12.73
N LYS A 183 -15.28 -6.87 13.53
CA LYS A 183 -15.49 -6.89 14.99
C LYS A 183 -16.55 -5.86 15.39
N SER A 184 -17.10 -6.06 16.59
CA SER A 184 -17.89 -5.03 17.25
C SER A 184 -17.06 -3.76 17.40
N CYS A 185 -17.72 -2.62 17.23
CA CYS A 185 -17.12 -1.33 17.51
C CYS A 185 -17.15 -0.99 19.01
N ASP A 186 -18.05 -1.57 19.78
CA ASP A 186 -18.33 -1.10 21.15
C ASP A 186 -17.81 -2.05 22.24
N ASP A 187 -17.07 -3.10 21.84
CA ASP A 187 -16.47 -4.08 22.75
C ASP A 187 -15.15 -3.58 23.31
#